data_AF-A0A9W7C8P9-F1
#
_entry.id   AF-A0A9W7C8P9-F1
#
_cell.length_a   1.000
_cell.length_b   1.000
_cell.length_c   1.000
_cell.angle_alpha   90.00
_cell.angle_beta   90.00
_cell.angle_gamma   90.00
#
_symmetry.space_group_name_H-M   'P 1'
#
loop_
_entity.id
_entity.type
_entity.pdbx_description
1 polymer ?
#
loop_
_entity_poly.entity_id
_entity_poly.type
_entity_poly.pdbx_seq_one_letter_code
_entity_poly.pdbx_strand_id
1 'polypeptide(L)'
;MSKSLGKWFPTAIVRKTIALKPDEKCSLLLFYHYVRPTMSQARADHLKTFLDEMTASTKVGGRLRCAREGLNCTISGTSEQVREFAERLKRWGTESLKEGMKGPFDEGVDFKYIDDLPPSRAFKDVKVLPVTELVFYGVGEHEAPLDKGGVHLNPTDYHKKMEENNTVIIDVRNTYEADIGKFNGQEKVGGAQYIDPKMRKSTDFKTWLEKPQTKSQIKGKQILMYCTGGVRCERASALLKNEMGSEVGGVFQLQGGIEKYIQEFPDGGHWRGKNFVFDKREAFGVKSMDGVGGVVEGKKKKKKKTEDEEEILGNCCVCDEQWDRYIGKKKCYTCGVPVLMCDKCLTAKPDKTPGRELEVRCTLCKEENVMVPAKDLELTANGIGAVKKSKGGQAAPSVLKWGGGQAKEKKEKRKMKRKFDSKMCKFGAECTRSDCWFSHDIVAGGDQKR
;
A
#
# COMPACT_ATOMS: atom_id res chain seq x y z
N MET A 1 -11.24 19.47 13.56
CA MET A 1 -11.22 18.33 14.51
C MET A 1 -10.64 17.10 13.82
N SER A 2 -9.51 16.59 14.31
CA SER A 2 -8.89 15.34 13.84
C SER A 2 -9.73 14.13 14.26
N LYS A 3 -10.00 13.19 13.35
CA LYS A 3 -10.63 11.90 13.69
C LYS A 3 -9.60 10.78 13.58
N SER A 4 -9.54 9.88 14.56
CA SER A 4 -8.71 8.67 14.45
C SER A 4 -9.27 7.74 13.36
N LEU A 5 -8.41 7.00 12.66
CA LEU A 5 -8.82 6.01 11.63
C LEU A 5 -9.27 4.68 12.25
N GLY A 6 -9.87 4.73 13.44
CA GLY A 6 -10.21 3.56 14.24
C GLY A 6 -8.98 2.91 14.89
N LYS A 7 -9.12 1.65 15.31
CA LYS A 7 -8.12 0.91 16.11
C LYS A 7 -6.77 0.67 15.43
N TRP A 8 -6.72 0.74 14.09
CA TRP A 8 -5.52 0.44 13.31
C TRP A 8 -4.51 1.59 13.32
N PHE A 9 -5.00 2.83 13.44
CA PHE A 9 -4.17 4.02 13.59
C PHE A 9 -4.83 4.95 14.60
N PRO A 10 -4.80 4.60 15.90
CA PRO A 10 -5.51 5.36 16.93
C PRO A 10 -4.99 6.79 17.06
N THR A 11 -3.72 7.00 16.70
CA THR A 11 -3.02 8.28 16.77
C THR A 11 -2.85 8.95 15.40
N ALA A 12 -3.50 8.42 14.35
CA ALA A 12 -3.49 9.08 13.04
C ALA A 12 -4.25 10.40 13.08
N ILE A 13 -3.72 11.35 12.33
CA ILE A 13 -4.29 12.68 12.17
C ILE A 13 -5.02 12.69 10.84
N VAL A 14 -6.31 13.00 10.86
CA VAL A 14 -7.13 13.11 9.64
C VAL A 14 -7.84 14.45 9.63
N ARG A 15 -7.62 15.23 8.58
CA ARG A 15 -8.23 16.55 8.40
C ARG A 15 -8.79 16.65 6.99
N LYS A 16 -9.98 17.24 6.86
CA LYS A 16 -10.53 17.58 5.55
C LYS A 16 -9.79 18.79 5.01
N THR A 17 -9.51 18.77 3.72
CA THR A 17 -8.91 19.89 3.00
C THR A 17 -10.00 20.67 2.27
N ILE A 18 -9.66 21.91 1.93
CA ILE A 18 -10.50 22.73 1.06
C ILE A 18 -10.28 22.22 -0.36
N ALA A 19 -11.36 22.05 -1.12
CA ALA A 19 -11.27 21.68 -2.52
C ALA A 19 -10.64 22.83 -3.31
N LEU A 20 -9.76 22.51 -4.25
CA LEU A 20 -9.27 23.48 -5.21
C LEU A 20 -10.44 23.99 -6.06
N LYS A 21 -10.37 25.27 -6.45
CA LYS A 21 -11.36 25.89 -7.32
C LYS A 21 -11.28 25.31 -8.74
N PRO A 22 -12.34 25.43 -9.56
CA PRO A 22 -12.34 24.88 -10.93
C PRO A 22 -11.25 25.45 -11.85
N ASP A 23 -10.84 26.70 -11.63
CA ASP A 23 -9.81 27.42 -12.36
C ASP A 23 -8.38 27.17 -11.82
N GLU A 24 -8.25 26.60 -10.63
CA GLU A 24 -6.95 26.27 -10.03
C GLU A 24 -6.37 24.97 -10.62
N LYS A 25 -5.04 24.94 -10.70
CA LYS A 25 -4.28 23.73 -11.04
C LYS A 25 -3.87 22.98 -9.78
N CYS A 26 -3.90 21.65 -9.87
CA CYS A 26 -3.42 20.76 -8.84
C CYS A 26 -1.97 20.38 -9.13
N SER A 27 -1.13 20.42 -8.11
CA SER A 27 0.20 19.83 -8.12
C SER A 27 0.22 18.64 -7.16
N LEU A 28 0.83 17.53 -7.58
CA LEU A 28 1.16 16.39 -6.71
C LEU A 28 2.63 16.44 -6.33
N LEU A 29 2.92 16.11 -5.07
CA LEU A 29 4.27 15.84 -4.59
C LEU A 29 4.33 14.40 -4.06
N LEU A 30 5.30 13.64 -4.56
CA LEU A 30 5.58 12.27 -4.13
C LEU A 30 7.05 12.16 -3.73
N PHE A 31 7.31 11.62 -2.55
CA PHE A 31 8.66 11.24 -2.15
C PHE A 31 8.64 10.20 -1.03
N TYR A 32 9.76 9.54 -0.84
CA TYR A 32 10.07 8.84 0.40
C TYR A 32 11.52 9.15 0.78
N HIS A 33 11.82 9.07 2.06
CA HIS A 33 13.18 9.17 2.53
C HIS A 33 13.36 8.31 3.78
N TYR A 34 14.34 7.41 3.74
CA TYR A 34 14.73 6.57 4.86
C TYR A 34 15.86 7.24 5.63
N VAL A 35 15.68 7.38 6.94
CA VAL A 35 16.65 8.05 7.82
C VAL A 35 17.58 7.00 8.43
N ARG A 36 18.89 7.22 8.31
CA ARG A 36 19.94 6.34 8.84
C ARG A 36 20.99 7.12 9.63
N PRO A 37 21.29 6.73 10.89
CA PRO A 37 20.62 5.70 11.69
C PRO A 37 19.14 6.02 11.97
N THR A 38 18.34 5.02 12.33
CA THR A 38 16.90 5.22 12.57
C THR A 38 16.66 6.25 13.68
N MET A 39 15.63 7.08 13.53
CA MET A 39 15.31 8.14 14.50
C MET A 39 14.96 7.56 15.87
N SER A 40 15.24 8.30 16.94
CA SER A 40 14.68 8.01 18.26
C SER A 40 13.16 8.18 18.24
N GLN A 41 12.46 7.57 19.21
CA GLN A 41 11.00 7.72 19.33
C GLN A 41 10.61 9.20 19.49
N ALA A 42 11.32 9.95 20.35
CA ALA A 42 11.09 11.37 20.57
C ALA A 42 11.21 12.20 19.27
N ARG A 43 12.18 11.89 18.41
CA ARG A 43 12.35 12.58 17.13
C ARG A 43 11.25 12.24 16.13
N ALA A 44 10.81 10.98 16.10
CA ALA A 44 9.67 10.57 15.27
C ALA A 44 8.35 11.22 15.73
N ASP A 45 8.16 11.38 17.04
CA ASP A 45 7.01 12.09 17.60
C ASP A 45 7.06 13.59 17.27
N HIS A 46 8.25 14.22 17.35
CA HIS A 46 8.42 15.61 16.94
C HIS A 46 8.15 15.81 15.44
N LEU A 47 8.64 14.90 14.57
CA LEU A 47 8.32 14.91 13.14
C LEU A 47 6.80 14.84 12.93
N LYS A 48 6.10 13.97 13.65
CA LYS A 48 4.64 13.84 13.53
C LYS A 48 3.92 15.14 13.89
N THR A 49 4.31 15.79 14.99
CA THR A 49 3.75 17.09 15.40
C THR A 49 3.99 18.15 14.32
N PHE A 50 5.22 18.26 13.84
CA PHE A 50 5.59 19.16 12.76
C PHE A 50 4.74 18.91 11.48
N LEU A 51 4.53 17.65 11.09
CA LEU A 51 3.70 17.30 9.94
C LEU A 51 2.22 17.70 10.12
N ASP A 52 1.66 17.64 11.33
CA ASP A 52 0.29 18.13 11.59
C ASP A 52 0.20 19.64 11.38
N GLU A 53 1.09 20.40 12.02
CA GLU A 53 1.12 21.85 11.93
C GLU A 53 1.36 22.34 10.49
N MET A 54 2.29 21.70 9.79
CA MET A 54 2.61 22.02 8.41
C MET A 54 1.44 21.69 7.48
N THR A 55 0.82 20.51 7.60
CA THR A 55 -0.34 20.16 6.76
C THR A 55 -1.58 21.00 7.07
N ALA A 56 -1.72 21.47 8.32
CA ALA A 56 -2.77 22.39 8.71
C ALA A 56 -2.60 23.80 8.11
N SER A 57 -1.37 24.31 8.09
CA SER A 57 -1.03 25.66 7.61
C SER A 57 -0.97 25.75 6.09
N THR A 58 -0.30 24.81 5.42
CA THR A 58 -0.19 24.75 3.95
C THR A 58 -1.49 24.29 3.26
N LYS A 59 -2.42 23.70 4.02
CA LYS A 59 -3.72 23.19 3.54
C LYS A 59 -3.63 22.09 2.48
N VAL A 60 -2.47 21.45 2.33
CA VAL A 60 -2.28 20.31 1.42
C VAL A 60 -3.11 19.10 1.85
N GLY A 61 -3.63 18.37 0.87
CA GLY A 61 -4.28 17.06 1.05
C GLY A 61 -3.29 15.94 0.79
N GLY A 62 -3.53 14.72 1.30
CA GLY A 62 -2.65 13.60 1.00
C GLY A 62 -2.53 12.53 2.06
N ARG A 63 -1.49 11.72 1.96
CA ARG A 63 -1.13 10.71 2.95
C ARG A 63 0.36 10.80 3.24
N LEU A 64 0.68 10.88 4.52
CA LEU A 64 2.02 10.93 5.05
C LEU A 64 2.16 9.73 6.00
N ARG A 65 3.08 8.82 5.71
CA ARG A 65 3.41 7.68 6.57
C ARG A 65 4.71 8.01 7.27
N CYS A 66 4.65 8.16 8.59
CA CYS A 66 5.77 8.58 9.42
C CYS A 66 6.18 7.42 10.32
N ALA A 67 7.47 7.10 10.33
CA ALA A 67 8.06 6.05 11.16
C ALA A 67 9.39 6.52 11.72
N ARG A 68 9.95 5.78 12.68
CA ARG A 68 11.33 5.98 13.12
C ARG A 68 12.34 5.86 11.97
N GLU A 69 12.02 5.03 10.98
CA GLU A 69 12.86 4.82 9.80
C GLU A 69 12.70 5.91 8.71
N GLY A 70 11.81 6.89 8.87
CA GLY A 70 11.71 8.02 7.94
C GLY A 70 10.29 8.46 7.60
N LEU A 71 10.09 8.92 6.36
CA LEU A 71 8.83 9.48 5.87
C LEU A 71 8.53 9.01 4.44
N ASN A 72 7.29 8.65 4.17
CA ASN A 72 6.77 8.41 2.81
C ASN A 72 5.53 9.28 2.62
N CYS A 73 5.54 10.13 1.59
CA CYS A 73 4.59 11.19 1.40
C CYS A 73 4.01 11.18 -0.01
N THR A 74 2.70 11.37 -0.09
CA THR A 74 2.00 11.71 -1.33
C THR A 74 0.97 12.78 -0.99
N ILE A 75 1.24 14.01 -1.40
CA ILE A 75 0.36 15.15 -1.15
C ILE A 75 -0.06 15.85 -2.44
N SER A 76 -1.11 16.65 -2.34
CA SER A 76 -1.64 17.49 -3.40
C SER A 76 -2.03 18.86 -2.85
N GLY A 77 -1.85 19.89 -3.64
CA GLY A 77 -2.31 21.25 -3.37
C GLY A 77 -2.13 22.11 -4.61
N THR A 78 -2.12 23.43 -4.46
CA THR A 78 -1.55 24.29 -5.50
C THR A 78 -0.04 24.09 -5.57
N SER A 79 0.57 24.55 -6.67
CA SER A 79 2.02 24.56 -6.87
C SER A 79 2.75 25.20 -5.68
N GLU A 80 2.27 26.34 -5.18
CA GLU A 80 2.87 27.07 -4.08
C GLU A 80 2.78 26.26 -2.78
N GLN A 81 1.62 25.66 -2.48
CA GLN A 81 1.40 24.90 -1.26
C GLN A 81 2.31 23.67 -1.16
N VAL A 82 2.47 22.91 -2.26
CA VAL A 82 3.32 21.71 -2.25
C VAL A 82 4.81 22.05 -2.18
N ARG A 83 5.22 23.17 -2.81
CA ARG A 83 6.60 23.66 -2.76
C ARG A 83 6.93 24.21 -1.37
N GLU A 84 6.02 24.98 -0.76
CA GLU A 84 6.17 25.46 0.63
C GLU A 84 6.31 24.28 1.60
N PHE A 85 5.50 23.23 1.44
CA PHE A 85 5.61 22.01 2.25
C PHE A 85 7.01 21.38 2.13
N ALA A 86 7.52 21.21 0.90
CA ALA A 86 8.81 20.58 0.68
C ALA A 86 9.96 21.41 1.29
N GLU A 87 9.95 22.73 1.09
CA GLU A 87 10.98 23.63 1.64
C GLU A 87 10.96 23.68 3.16
N ARG A 88 9.77 23.70 3.78
CA ARG A 88 9.64 23.65 5.24
C ARG A 88 10.10 22.31 5.81
N LEU A 89 9.83 21.20 5.12
CA LEU A 89 10.34 19.89 5.54
C LEU A 89 11.87 19.82 5.48
N LYS A 90 12.47 20.35 4.40
CA LYS A 90 13.93 20.45 4.28
C LYS A 90 14.53 21.24 5.44
N ARG A 91 13.97 22.42 5.69
CA ARG A 91 14.39 23.30 6.78
C ARG A 91 14.27 22.64 8.15
N TRP A 92 13.14 21.96 8.43
CA TRP A 92 12.98 21.19 9.67
C TRP A 92 14.04 20.09 9.81
N GLY A 93 14.38 19.43 8.70
CA GLY A 93 15.44 18.44 8.63
C GLY A 93 16.80 19.02 9.01
N THR A 94 17.16 20.18 8.47
CA THR A 94 18.47 20.82 8.69
C THR A 94 18.59 21.51 10.05
N GLU A 95 17.55 22.20 10.52
CA GLU A 95 17.55 22.97 11.77
C GLU A 95 17.54 22.07 13.02
N SER A 96 17.02 20.85 12.91
CA SER A 96 16.86 19.91 14.04
C SER A 96 18.16 19.19 14.44
N LEU A 97 19.33 19.67 14.04
CA LEU A 97 20.60 18.99 14.30
C LEU A 97 21.55 19.85 15.11
N LYS A 98 22.03 19.26 16.21
CA LYS A 98 23.26 19.71 16.87
C LYS A 98 24.38 19.76 15.82
N GLU A 99 25.28 20.72 15.98
CA GLU A 99 26.42 20.95 15.07
C GLU A 99 27.06 19.63 14.62
N GLY A 100 27.11 19.41 13.29
CA GLY A 100 27.86 18.31 12.67
C GLY A 100 27.06 17.08 12.19
N MET A 101 25.74 17.02 12.37
CA MET A 101 24.90 15.96 11.76
C MET A 101 24.18 16.47 10.50
N LYS A 102 24.01 15.60 9.48
CA LYS A 102 23.17 15.86 8.28
C LYS A 102 21.69 15.64 8.55
N GLY A 103 20.85 16.56 8.07
CA GLY A 103 19.39 16.56 8.20
C GLY A 103 18.76 15.25 7.77
N PRO A 104 17.75 14.69 8.47
CA PRO A 104 17.02 13.51 8.00
C PRO A 104 16.23 13.77 6.71
N PHE A 105 16.15 15.02 6.23
CA PHE A 105 15.43 15.41 5.01
C PHE A 105 16.16 16.57 4.30
N ASP A 106 17.47 16.48 4.13
CA ASP A 106 18.30 17.51 3.49
C ASP A 106 18.24 17.46 1.93
N GLU A 107 19.30 17.90 1.25
CA GLU A 107 19.41 17.92 -0.22
C GLU A 107 19.23 16.55 -0.88
N GLY A 108 19.37 15.44 -0.14
CA GLY A 108 19.24 14.08 -0.68
C GLY A 108 17.80 13.60 -0.92
N VAL A 109 16.77 14.39 -0.61
CA VAL A 109 15.36 13.98 -0.80
C VAL A 109 14.93 14.17 -2.26
N ASP A 110 14.59 13.07 -2.93
CA ASP A 110 14.04 13.04 -4.29
C ASP A 110 12.56 13.44 -4.31
N PHE A 111 12.29 14.76 -4.27
CA PHE A 111 10.96 15.31 -4.41
C PHE A 111 10.48 15.25 -5.87
N LYS A 112 9.44 14.45 -6.13
CA LYS A 112 8.83 14.33 -7.47
C LYS A 112 7.57 15.18 -7.55
N TYR A 113 7.59 16.16 -8.44
CA TYR A 113 6.46 17.06 -8.69
C TYR A 113 5.74 16.68 -9.97
N ILE A 114 4.41 16.80 -9.94
CA ILE A 114 3.54 16.62 -11.10
C ILE A 114 2.55 17.78 -11.08
N ASP A 115 2.85 18.79 -11.88
CA ASP A 115 2.10 20.04 -11.92
C ASP A 115 0.96 19.98 -12.95
N ASP A 116 0.15 21.05 -13.00
CA ASP A 116 -0.88 21.32 -14.00
C ASP A 116 -2.02 20.29 -14.12
N LEU A 117 -2.17 19.44 -13.10
CA LEU A 117 -3.26 18.47 -13.04
C LEU A 117 -4.61 19.16 -12.82
N PRO A 118 -5.73 18.54 -13.27
CA PRO A 118 -7.06 19.02 -12.94
C PRO A 118 -7.31 19.10 -11.42
N PRO A 119 -8.10 20.07 -10.93
CA PRO A 119 -8.38 20.23 -9.49
C PRO A 119 -9.06 18.98 -8.87
N SER A 120 -9.75 18.18 -9.68
CA SER A 120 -10.33 16.89 -9.28
C SER A 120 -9.30 15.83 -8.85
N ARG A 121 -8.01 16.06 -9.16
CA ARG A 121 -6.88 15.24 -8.71
C ARG A 121 -6.42 15.53 -7.29
N ALA A 122 -6.91 16.61 -6.67
CA ALA A 122 -6.57 16.90 -5.29
C ALA A 122 -7.16 15.86 -4.32
N PHE A 123 -6.38 15.49 -3.31
CA PHE A 123 -6.86 14.75 -2.15
C PHE A 123 -7.87 15.61 -1.36
N LYS A 124 -8.97 14.97 -0.96
CA LYS A 124 -10.05 15.61 -0.17
C LYS A 124 -9.80 15.57 1.34
N ASP A 125 -8.74 14.89 1.76
CA ASP A 125 -8.29 14.80 3.14
C ASP A 125 -6.77 14.65 3.18
N VAL A 126 -6.20 15.10 4.29
CA VAL A 126 -4.83 14.76 4.69
C VAL A 126 -4.87 13.72 5.78
N LYS A 127 -3.95 12.75 5.71
CA LYS A 127 -3.78 11.68 6.69
C LYS A 127 -2.31 11.56 7.09
N VAL A 128 -1.98 11.93 8.31
CA VAL A 128 -0.67 11.65 8.91
C VAL A 128 -0.79 10.36 9.71
N LEU A 129 -0.09 9.33 9.23
CA LEU A 129 -0.18 7.94 9.69
C LEU A 129 1.12 7.56 10.40
N PRO A 130 1.12 7.45 11.73
CA PRO A 130 2.23 6.82 12.44
C PRO A 130 2.23 5.32 12.11
N VAL A 131 3.35 4.83 11.60
CA VAL A 131 3.56 3.44 11.18
C VAL A 131 4.89 2.93 11.75
N THR A 132 5.00 1.62 11.94
CA THR A 132 6.29 0.97 12.26
C THR A 132 7.19 0.92 11.03
N GLU A 133 6.57 0.75 9.86
CA GLU A 133 7.23 0.59 8.57
C GLU A 133 6.58 1.53 7.53
N LEU A 134 7.41 2.31 6.81
CA LEU A 134 6.97 3.14 5.68
C LEU A 134 6.25 2.31 4.63
N VAL A 135 6.75 1.11 4.36
CA VAL A 135 6.03 0.06 3.64
C VAL A 135 6.10 -1.23 4.42
N PHE A 136 4.94 -1.77 4.78
CA PHE A 136 4.85 -2.91 5.67
C PHE A 136 5.19 -4.22 4.95
N TYR A 137 6.40 -4.72 5.15
CA TYR A 137 6.83 -6.08 4.77
C TYR A 137 6.76 -7.04 5.96
N GLY A 138 6.64 -6.53 7.19
CA GLY A 138 6.56 -7.36 8.39
C GLY A 138 7.89 -8.05 8.72
N VAL A 139 9.00 -7.39 8.39
CA VAL A 139 10.37 -7.87 8.60
C VAL A 139 11.12 -6.89 9.48
N GLY A 140 11.95 -7.40 10.38
CA GLY A 140 12.80 -6.58 11.25
C GLY A 140 13.97 -5.93 10.50
N GLU A 141 14.60 -4.95 11.15
CA GLU A 141 15.79 -4.27 10.60
C GLU A 141 16.97 -5.22 10.35
N HIS A 142 17.09 -6.31 11.14
CA HIS A 142 18.11 -7.34 10.95
C HIS A 142 17.84 -8.23 9.72
N GLU A 143 16.57 -8.44 9.37
CA GLU A 143 16.19 -9.26 8.22
C GLU A 143 16.32 -8.47 6.91
N ALA A 144 16.06 -7.16 6.95
CA ALA A 144 16.17 -6.26 5.81
C ALA A 144 16.92 -4.96 6.18
N PRO A 145 18.26 -5.04 6.35
CA PRO A 145 19.10 -3.87 6.64
C PRO A 145 19.16 -2.95 5.43
N LEU A 146 18.44 -1.82 5.47
CA LEU A 146 18.26 -0.95 4.30
C LEU A 146 19.55 -0.30 3.80
N ASP A 147 20.56 -0.14 4.67
CA ASP A 147 21.92 0.30 4.33
C ASP A 147 22.68 -0.73 3.47
N LYS A 148 22.19 -1.97 3.42
CA LYS A 148 22.70 -3.06 2.58
C LYS A 148 21.72 -3.41 1.45
N GLY A 149 20.93 -2.45 0.98
CA GLY A 149 20.04 -2.62 -0.16
C GLY A 149 20.74 -2.96 -1.49
N GLY A 150 19.94 -3.11 -2.54
CA GLY A 150 20.41 -3.22 -3.92
C GLY A 150 20.98 -1.91 -4.44
N VAL A 151 21.80 -1.98 -5.49
CA VAL A 151 22.39 -0.81 -6.14
C VAL A 151 21.33 -0.08 -6.94
N HIS A 152 21.18 1.23 -6.72
CA HIS A 152 20.27 2.07 -7.50
C HIS A 152 20.83 2.30 -8.90
N LEU A 153 20.04 1.98 -9.91
CA LEU A 153 20.31 2.30 -11.31
C LEU A 153 19.37 3.42 -11.75
N ASN A 154 19.90 4.45 -12.40
CA ASN A 154 19.06 5.43 -13.09
C ASN A 154 18.25 4.74 -14.21
N PRO A 155 17.17 5.36 -14.73
CA PRO A 155 16.33 4.74 -15.74
C PRO A 155 17.07 4.21 -16.98
N THR A 156 18.07 4.94 -17.46
CA THR A 156 18.84 4.58 -18.66
C THR A 156 19.73 3.36 -18.44
N ASP A 157 20.44 3.30 -17.32
CA ASP A 157 21.26 2.14 -16.96
C ASP A 157 20.39 0.92 -16.65
N TYR A 158 19.24 1.14 -16.00
CA TYR A 158 18.25 0.08 -15.78
C TYR A 158 17.70 -0.47 -17.11
N HIS A 159 17.41 0.41 -18.09
CA HIS A 159 16.98 0.02 -19.43
C HIS A 159 17.98 -0.91 -20.10
N LYS A 160 19.23 -0.48 -20.21
CA LYS A 160 20.30 -1.30 -20.83
C LYS A 160 20.46 -2.64 -20.12
N LYS A 161 20.39 -2.62 -18.78
CA LYS A 161 20.55 -3.85 -18.00
C LYS A 161 19.41 -4.84 -18.18
N MET A 162 18.20 -4.38 -18.52
CA MET A 162 17.09 -5.24 -18.89
C MET A 162 17.33 -5.99 -20.21
N GLU A 163 18.24 -5.54 -21.06
CA GLU A 163 18.59 -6.19 -22.33
C GLU A 163 19.66 -7.28 -22.15
N GLU A 164 20.32 -7.34 -20.98
CA GLU A 164 21.35 -8.34 -20.69
C GLU A 164 20.75 -9.74 -20.52
N ASN A 165 21.39 -10.73 -21.15
CA ASN A 165 21.14 -12.15 -20.92
C ASN A 165 21.51 -12.52 -19.47
N ASN A 166 20.87 -13.56 -18.91
CA ASN A 166 21.06 -14.00 -17.51
C ASN A 166 20.60 -12.99 -16.43
N THR A 167 19.65 -12.13 -16.79
CA THR A 167 19.02 -11.18 -15.88
C THR A 167 17.57 -11.56 -15.62
N VAL A 168 17.07 -11.26 -14.42
CA VAL A 168 15.64 -11.34 -14.09
C VAL A 168 15.14 -10.01 -13.57
N ILE A 169 13.93 -9.65 -13.98
CA ILE A 169 13.19 -8.51 -13.46
C ILE A 169 12.15 -9.04 -12.48
N ILE A 170 12.20 -8.57 -11.23
CA ILE A 170 11.22 -8.89 -10.20
C ILE A 170 10.31 -7.69 -9.96
N ASP A 171 9.02 -7.86 -10.23
CA ASP A 171 8.00 -6.89 -9.86
C ASP A 171 7.70 -6.99 -8.36
N VAL A 172 8.13 -6.01 -7.56
CA VAL A 172 7.84 -6.03 -6.11
C VAL A 172 6.51 -5.34 -5.78
N ARG A 173 5.66 -5.10 -6.78
CA ARG A 173 4.30 -4.60 -6.57
C ARG A 173 3.33 -5.74 -6.28
N ASN A 174 2.11 -5.37 -5.89
CA ASN A 174 1.06 -6.37 -5.75
C ASN A 174 0.51 -6.75 -7.13
N THR A 175 -0.09 -7.93 -7.26
CA THR A 175 -0.60 -8.45 -8.53
C THR A 175 -1.61 -7.53 -9.20
N TYR A 176 -2.49 -6.85 -8.45
CA TYR A 176 -3.42 -5.89 -9.06
C TYR A 176 -2.71 -4.69 -9.71
N GLU A 177 -1.45 -4.42 -9.38
CA GLU A 177 -0.65 -3.38 -10.03
C GLU A 177 0.02 -3.94 -11.29
N ALA A 178 0.40 -5.22 -11.27
CA ALA A 178 0.99 -5.94 -12.41
C ALA A 178 -0.05 -6.34 -13.48
N ASP A 179 -1.30 -6.57 -13.07
CA ASP A 179 -2.44 -6.93 -13.94
C ASP A 179 -2.70 -5.86 -15.01
N ILE A 180 -2.33 -4.59 -14.75
CA ILE A 180 -2.59 -3.47 -15.66
C ILE A 180 -1.35 -2.91 -16.34
N GLY A 181 -0.13 -3.30 -15.91
CA GLY A 181 1.11 -2.84 -16.54
C GLY A 181 2.34 -3.49 -15.92
N LYS A 182 3.38 -3.75 -16.71
CA LYS A 182 4.61 -4.44 -16.28
C LYS A 182 5.78 -4.27 -17.26
N PHE A 183 6.99 -4.56 -16.82
CA PHE A 183 8.18 -4.68 -17.68
C PHE A 183 8.30 -6.10 -18.26
N ASN A 184 7.76 -6.30 -19.47
CA ASN A 184 7.82 -7.59 -20.16
C ASN A 184 8.12 -7.46 -21.67
N GLY A 185 8.45 -6.27 -22.16
CA GLY A 185 8.75 -6.04 -23.57
C GLY A 185 10.07 -6.68 -24.03
N GLN A 186 11.04 -6.77 -23.13
CA GLN A 186 12.43 -7.17 -23.40
C GLN A 186 12.61 -8.67 -23.69
N GLU A 187 11.71 -9.53 -23.21
CA GLU A 187 11.81 -10.98 -23.41
C GLU A 187 11.77 -11.35 -24.90
N LYS A 188 11.12 -10.52 -25.73
CA LYS A 188 11.01 -10.71 -27.18
C LYS A 188 12.35 -10.60 -27.93
N VAL A 189 13.36 -10.02 -27.30
CA VAL A 189 14.70 -9.80 -27.87
C VAL A 189 15.79 -10.57 -27.13
N GLY A 190 15.40 -11.55 -26.29
CA GLY A 190 16.34 -12.37 -25.51
C GLY A 190 16.78 -11.79 -24.17
N GLY A 191 16.28 -10.60 -23.78
CA GLY A 191 16.68 -9.92 -22.55
C GLY A 191 16.15 -10.55 -21.26
N ALA A 192 16.14 -9.74 -20.21
CA ALA A 192 15.82 -10.16 -18.85
C ALA A 192 14.43 -10.82 -18.73
N GLN A 193 14.37 -11.93 -18.00
CA GLN A 193 13.13 -12.67 -17.76
C GLN A 193 12.29 -11.97 -16.69
N TYR A 194 11.00 -11.76 -16.96
CA TYR A 194 10.06 -11.18 -16.03
C TYR A 194 9.56 -12.21 -15.01
N ILE A 195 9.54 -11.79 -13.74
CA ILE A 195 9.00 -12.58 -12.64
C ILE A 195 7.99 -11.71 -11.88
N ASP A 196 6.74 -12.20 -11.84
CA ASP A 196 5.72 -11.72 -10.91
C ASP A 196 5.66 -12.65 -9.69
N PRO A 197 6.06 -12.19 -8.50
CA PRO A 197 5.91 -12.91 -7.24
C PRO A 197 4.46 -13.26 -6.86
N LYS A 198 3.47 -12.73 -7.59
CA LYS A 198 2.03 -12.94 -7.37
C LYS A 198 1.57 -12.49 -5.98
N MET A 199 2.08 -11.34 -5.52
CA MET A 199 1.80 -10.80 -4.18
C MET A 199 0.42 -10.15 -4.07
N ARG A 200 -0.35 -10.52 -3.04
CA ARG A 200 -1.57 -9.79 -2.69
C ARG A 200 -1.27 -8.55 -1.84
N LYS A 201 -0.15 -8.62 -1.12
CA LYS A 201 0.41 -7.57 -0.24
C LYS A 201 1.92 -7.73 -0.16
N SER A 202 2.64 -6.66 0.16
CA SER A 202 4.10 -6.66 0.27
C SER A 202 4.69 -7.68 1.27
N THR A 203 3.96 -8.02 2.35
CA THR A 203 4.41 -9.05 3.30
C THR A 203 4.54 -10.45 2.68
N ASP A 204 3.91 -10.69 1.52
CA ASP A 204 4.00 -11.98 0.83
C ASP A 204 5.38 -12.17 0.18
N PHE A 205 6.17 -11.10 0.00
CA PHE A 205 7.48 -11.14 -0.66
C PHE A 205 8.47 -12.09 0.03
N LYS A 206 8.58 -12.02 1.36
CA LYS A 206 9.45 -12.91 2.14
C LYS A 206 9.12 -14.38 1.90
N THR A 207 7.83 -14.70 1.98
CA THR A 207 7.35 -16.07 1.74
C THR A 207 7.58 -16.52 0.31
N TRP A 208 7.48 -15.60 -0.66
CA TRP A 208 7.80 -15.91 -2.04
C TRP A 208 9.29 -16.21 -2.22
N LEU A 209 10.17 -15.42 -1.60
CA LEU A 209 11.63 -15.57 -1.67
C LEU A 209 12.13 -16.86 -0.97
N GLU A 210 11.52 -17.23 0.15
CA GLU A 210 11.88 -18.44 0.92
C GLU A 210 11.60 -19.75 0.18
N LYS A 211 10.78 -19.75 -0.88
CA LYS A 211 10.44 -20.97 -1.63
C LYS A 211 11.65 -21.53 -2.38
N PRO A 212 11.96 -22.84 -2.26
CA PRO A 212 13.08 -23.46 -2.98
C PRO A 212 13.05 -23.23 -4.50
N GLN A 213 11.86 -23.25 -5.09
CA GLN A 213 11.67 -23.01 -6.53
C GLN A 213 12.08 -21.58 -6.91
N THR A 214 11.69 -20.58 -6.10
CA THR A 214 12.09 -19.19 -6.30
C THR A 214 13.61 -19.03 -6.19
N LYS A 215 14.21 -19.60 -5.15
CA LYS A 215 15.67 -19.54 -4.96
C LYS A 215 16.41 -20.13 -6.15
N SER A 216 15.98 -21.30 -6.60
CA SER A 216 16.52 -21.96 -7.80
C SER A 216 16.37 -21.11 -9.06
N GLN A 217 15.19 -20.50 -9.25
CA GLN A 217 14.89 -19.68 -10.43
C GLN A 217 15.80 -18.45 -10.58
N ILE A 218 16.24 -17.85 -9.47
CA ILE A 218 17.02 -16.61 -9.48
C ILE A 218 18.51 -16.81 -9.16
N LYS A 219 18.93 -18.02 -8.78
CA LYS A 219 20.32 -18.35 -8.47
C LYS A 219 21.23 -18.10 -9.67
N GLY A 220 22.37 -17.45 -9.43
CA GLY A 220 23.36 -17.10 -10.44
C GLY A 220 22.94 -15.98 -11.40
N LYS A 221 21.73 -15.41 -11.26
CA LYS A 221 21.20 -14.36 -12.13
C LYS A 221 21.46 -12.98 -11.56
N GLN A 222 21.52 -11.97 -12.43
CA GLN A 222 21.42 -10.58 -12.01
C GLN A 222 19.96 -10.23 -11.73
N ILE A 223 19.70 -9.53 -10.63
CA ILE A 223 18.36 -9.23 -10.17
C ILE A 223 18.07 -7.74 -10.36
N LEU A 224 17.06 -7.42 -11.18
CA LEU A 224 16.53 -6.08 -11.36
C LEU A 224 15.18 -5.97 -10.66
N MET A 225 15.04 -5.04 -9.71
CA MET A 225 13.82 -4.86 -8.94
C MET A 225 13.18 -3.52 -9.25
N TYR A 226 11.86 -3.48 -9.33
CA TYR A 226 11.13 -2.23 -9.55
C TYR A 226 9.80 -2.17 -8.81
N CYS A 227 9.35 -0.94 -8.55
CA CYS A 227 7.98 -0.65 -8.16
C CYS A 227 7.58 0.74 -8.67
N THR A 228 6.40 1.22 -8.31
CA THR A 228 5.86 2.52 -8.75
C THR A 228 6.85 3.68 -8.57
N GLY A 229 7.42 3.83 -7.36
CA GLY A 229 8.22 5.01 -7.00
C GLY A 229 9.55 4.72 -6.31
N GLY A 230 9.95 3.45 -6.15
CA GLY A 230 11.22 3.02 -5.53
C GLY A 230 11.10 2.49 -4.09
N VAL A 231 10.19 3.04 -3.27
CA VAL A 231 10.13 2.76 -1.81
C VAL A 231 10.04 1.28 -1.40
N ARG A 232 9.35 0.44 -2.20
CA ARG A 232 9.26 -1.01 -1.92
C ARG A 232 10.56 -1.74 -2.18
N CYS A 233 11.31 -1.30 -3.20
CA CYS A 233 12.56 -1.91 -3.60
C CYS A 233 13.61 -1.79 -2.50
N GLU A 234 13.61 -0.69 -1.72
CA GLU A 234 14.57 -0.53 -0.61
C GLU A 234 14.52 -1.70 0.37
N ARG A 235 13.31 -2.08 0.80
CA ARG A 235 13.12 -3.20 1.73
C ARG A 235 13.25 -4.55 1.05
N ALA A 236 12.67 -4.71 -0.14
CA ALA A 236 12.68 -5.97 -0.86
C ALA A 236 14.11 -6.38 -1.29
N SER A 237 14.91 -5.42 -1.77
CA SER A 237 16.30 -5.67 -2.18
C SER A 237 17.19 -5.95 -0.98
N ALA A 238 17.03 -5.24 0.14
CA ALA A 238 17.74 -5.53 1.38
C ALA A 238 17.43 -6.93 1.91
N LEU A 239 16.15 -7.34 1.90
CA LEU A 239 15.76 -8.70 2.28
C LEU A 239 16.40 -9.75 1.35
N LEU A 240 16.32 -9.56 0.04
CA LEU A 240 16.88 -10.49 -0.95
C LEU A 240 18.41 -10.61 -0.81
N LYS A 241 19.11 -9.49 -0.64
CA LYS A 241 20.57 -9.49 -0.48
C LYS A 241 21.00 -10.14 0.84
N ASN A 242 20.23 -9.95 1.90
CA ASN A 242 20.50 -10.58 3.19
C ASN A 242 20.28 -12.10 3.13
N GLU A 243 19.24 -12.56 2.42
CA GLU A 243 18.94 -14.00 2.30
C GLU A 243 19.77 -14.74 1.24
N MET A 244 20.12 -14.10 0.12
CA MET A 244 20.72 -14.77 -1.04
C MET A 244 21.82 -13.96 -1.76
N GLY A 245 22.34 -12.88 -1.16
CA GLY A 245 23.27 -11.97 -1.83
C GLY A 245 24.52 -12.64 -2.40
N SER A 246 25.01 -13.72 -1.78
CA SER A 246 26.14 -14.52 -2.26
C SER A 246 25.79 -15.54 -3.35
N GLU A 247 24.51 -15.79 -3.60
CA GLU A 247 24.02 -16.79 -4.55
C GLU A 247 23.51 -16.16 -5.86
N VAL A 248 23.44 -14.83 -5.95
CA VAL A 248 22.98 -14.09 -7.13
C VAL A 248 24.10 -13.23 -7.72
N GLY A 249 24.03 -12.91 -9.01
CA GLY A 249 25.05 -12.14 -9.73
C GLY A 249 25.03 -10.63 -9.44
N GLY A 250 24.11 -10.17 -8.59
CA GLY A 250 23.96 -8.77 -8.19
C GLY A 250 22.50 -8.40 -7.98
N VAL A 251 22.23 -7.43 -7.11
CA VAL A 251 20.89 -6.92 -6.81
C VAL A 251 20.85 -5.44 -7.12
N PHE A 252 19.99 -5.06 -8.06
CA PHE A 252 19.84 -3.70 -8.56
C PHE A 252 18.38 -3.27 -8.48
N GLN A 253 18.14 -1.97 -8.36
CA GLN A 253 16.80 -1.41 -8.27
C GLN A 253 16.65 -0.13 -9.09
N LEU A 254 15.49 0.04 -9.71
CA LEU A 254 15.17 1.20 -10.52
C LEU A 254 15.01 2.46 -9.65
N GLN A 255 15.94 3.39 -9.77
CA GLN A 255 15.93 4.66 -9.06
C GLN A 255 14.70 5.48 -9.50
N GLY A 256 13.90 5.90 -8.52
CA GLY A 256 12.67 6.65 -8.76
C GLY A 256 11.48 5.82 -9.28
N GLY A 257 11.68 4.53 -9.57
CA GLY A 257 10.64 3.60 -10.00
C GLY A 257 10.11 3.84 -11.41
N ILE A 258 8.99 3.18 -11.73
CA ILE A 258 8.30 3.25 -13.03
C ILE A 258 8.02 4.71 -13.43
N GLU A 259 7.71 5.57 -12.46
CA GLU A 259 7.40 6.98 -12.71
C GLU A 259 8.55 7.73 -13.38
N LYS A 260 9.80 7.58 -12.91
CA LYS A 260 10.96 8.17 -13.58
C LYS A 260 11.31 7.47 -14.89
N TYR A 261 11.07 6.16 -14.99
CA TYR A 261 11.33 5.43 -16.22
C TYR A 261 10.46 5.90 -17.38
N ILE A 262 9.15 6.09 -17.17
CA ILE A 262 8.24 6.57 -18.22
C ILE A 262 8.58 8.03 -18.62
N GLN A 263 9.09 8.84 -17.69
CA GLN A 263 9.57 10.19 -18.00
C GLN A 263 10.82 10.17 -18.89
N GLU A 264 11.75 9.25 -18.62
CA GLU A 264 12.97 9.08 -19.42
C GLU A 264 12.67 8.47 -20.80
N PHE A 265 11.72 7.53 -20.86
CA PHE A 265 11.32 6.82 -22.07
C PHE A 265 9.88 7.16 -22.46
N PRO A 266 9.65 8.31 -23.14
CA PRO A 266 8.30 8.75 -23.52
C PRO A 266 7.64 7.87 -24.60
N ASP A 267 8.39 6.98 -25.25
CA ASP A 267 7.88 5.91 -26.11
C ASP A 267 7.48 4.65 -25.32
N GLY A 268 7.77 4.63 -24.01
CA GLY A 268 7.48 3.55 -23.08
C GLY A 268 8.61 2.55 -22.91
N GLY A 269 9.66 2.56 -23.74
CA GLY A 269 10.76 1.58 -23.66
C GLY A 269 10.26 0.13 -23.55
N HIS A 270 10.61 -0.55 -22.45
CA HIS A 270 10.17 -1.92 -22.16
C HIS A 270 8.87 -2.01 -21.33
N TRP A 271 8.32 -0.88 -20.88
CA TRP A 271 7.08 -0.83 -20.11
C TRP A 271 5.87 -1.11 -21.01
N ARG A 272 4.92 -1.93 -20.53
CA ARG A 272 3.64 -2.20 -21.21
C ARG A 272 2.47 -1.92 -20.27
N GLY A 273 1.36 -1.44 -20.83
CA GLY A 273 0.15 -1.09 -20.08
C GLY A 273 0.29 0.18 -19.23
N LYS A 274 -0.44 0.24 -18.11
CA LYS A 274 -0.56 1.39 -17.20
C LYS A 274 0.07 1.13 -15.85
N ASN A 275 0.70 2.16 -15.28
CA ASN A 275 1.23 2.14 -13.93
C ASN A 275 0.14 2.50 -12.91
N PHE A 276 -0.21 1.56 -12.03
CA PHE A 276 -1.10 1.82 -10.90
C PHE A 276 -0.47 2.82 -9.93
N VAL A 277 -1.23 3.84 -9.52
CA VAL A 277 -0.79 4.83 -8.54
C VAL A 277 -1.81 5.01 -7.43
N PHE A 278 -1.30 5.30 -6.24
CA PHE A 278 -2.14 5.35 -5.05
C PHE A 278 -2.87 6.69 -4.88
N ASP A 279 -2.65 7.66 -5.76
CA ASP A 279 -3.30 8.97 -5.73
C ASP A 279 -4.58 9.02 -6.61
N LYS A 280 -5.09 10.21 -6.89
CA LYS A 280 -6.34 10.40 -7.64
C LYS A 280 -6.22 10.17 -9.14
N ARG A 281 -5.01 9.99 -9.68
CA ARG A 281 -4.78 9.55 -11.06
C ARG A 281 -5.22 8.10 -11.25
N GLU A 282 -5.26 7.29 -10.19
CA GLU A 282 -5.59 5.85 -10.14
C GLU A 282 -4.64 4.95 -10.93
N ALA A 283 -4.39 5.25 -12.20
CA ALA A 283 -3.34 4.68 -13.02
C ALA A 283 -2.98 5.67 -14.13
N PHE A 284 -1.76 5.60 -14.66
CA PHE A 284 -1.34 6.40 -15.80
C PHE A 284 -0.56 5.57 -16.82
N GLY A 285 -0.61 5.96 -18.09
CA GLY A 285 0.08 5.28 -19.19
C GLY A 285 1.16 6.16 -19.79
N VAL A 286 1.90 5.61 -20.75
CA VAL A 286 2.94 6.33 -21.49
C VAL A 286 2.34 7.50 -22.26
N LYS A 287 1.15 7.34 -22.84
CA LYS A 287 0.47 8.38 -23.61
C LYS A 287 -0.20 9.46 -22.74
N SER A 288 -0.39 9.19 -21.44
CA SER A 288 -1.06 10.12 -20.53
C SER A 288 -0.62 9.90 -19.08
N MET A 289 0.25 10.78 -18.59
CA MET A 289 0.78 10.77 -17.22
C MET A 289 -0.19 11.36 -16.18
N ASP A 290 -1.18 12.14 -16.61
CA ASP A 290 -2.24 12.73 -15.78
C ASP A 290 -3.21 11.68 -15.19
N GLY A 291 -3.17 10.49 -15.77
CA GLY A 291 -3.91 9.31 -15.36
C GLY A 291 -5.42 9.33 -15.59
N VAL A 292 -6.04 8.21 -15.25
CA VAL A 292 -7.40 7.83 -15.69
C VAL A 292 -8.49 7.91 -14.62
N GLY A 293 -8.15 8.32 -13.39
CA GLY A 293 -9.11 8.37 -12.28
C GLY A 293 -10.10 9.54 -12.35
N GLY A 294 -10.83 9.80 -11.26
CA GLY A 294 -11.68 11.00 -11.11
C GLY A 294 -13.08 10.86 -11.73
N VAL A 295 -13.87 11.94 -11.69
CA VAL A 295 -15.15 12.00 -12.43
C VAL A 295 -14.78 12.12 -13.90
N VAL A 296 -15.10 11.10 -14.69
CA VAL A 296 -15.04 11.20 -16.16
C VAL A 296 -16.14 12.19 -16.55
N GLU A 297 -15.81 13.48 -16.61
CA GLU A 297 -16.72 14.47 -17.17
C GLU A 297 -16.98 14.12 -18.64
N GLY A 298 -18.25 14.15 -19.00
CA GLY A 298 -18.78 13.37 -20.11
C GLY A 298 -18.11 13.64 -21.47
N LYS A 299 -17.88 12.56 -22.21
CA LYS A 299 -18.77 12.18 -23.32
C LYS A 299 -18.48 10.73 -23.71
N LYS A 300 -19.53 9.90 -23.61
CA LYS A 300 -19.68 8.67 -24.39
C LYS A 300 -19.69 9.04 -25.88
N LYS A 301 -18.53 9.28 -26.48
CA LYS A 301 -18.39 9.06 -27.91
C LYS A 301 -17.80 7.66 -28.04
N LYS A 302 -18.47 6.78 -28.80
CA LYS A 302 -17.84 5.57 -29.34
C LYS A 302 -16.56 6.04 -30.02
N LYS A 303 -15.41 5.93 -29.37
CA LYS A 303 -14.13 6.15 -30.03
C LYS A 303 -14.02 5.04 -31.06
N LYS A 304 -13.84 5.44 -32.32
CA LYS A 304 -13.41 4.55 -33.38
C LYS A 304 -12.07 3.98 -32.91
N LYS A 305 -11.94 2.64 -32.83
CA LYS A 305 -10.68 1.97 -32.50
C LYS A 305 -9.62 2.50 -33.48
N THR A 306 -8.76 3.38 -33.01
CA THR A 306 -7.57 3.81 -33.76
C THR A 306 -6.49 2.77 -33.51
N GLU A 307 -5.59 2.57 -34.48
CA GLU A 307 -4.45 1.65 -34.38
C GLU A 307 -3.48 2.00 -33.22
N ASP A 308 -3.68 3.16 -32.60
CA ASP A 308 -2.91 3.76 -31.51
C ASP A 308 -3.48 3.55 -30.08
N GLU A 309 -4.32 2.55 -29.81
CA GLU A 309 -4.77 2.29 -28.44
C GLU A 309 -3.64 1.68 -27.58
N GLU A 310 -3.41 2.22 -26.37
CA GLU A 310 -2.49 1.60 -25.40
C GLU A 310 -2.88 0.14 -25.15
N GLU A 311 -1.88 -0.74 -25.10
CA GLU A 311 -2.08 -2.16 -24.84
C GLU A 311 -2.80 -2.39 -23.51
N ILE A 312 -3.96 -3.06 -23.57
CA ILE A 312 -4.74 -3.44 -22.39
C ILE A 312 -4.30 -4.85 -21.97
N LEU A 313 -3.55 -4.94 -20.87
CA LEU A 313 -3.04 -6.21 -20.34
C LEU A 313 -4.04 -6.96 -19.46
N GLY A 314 -4.92 -6.23 -18.78
CA GLY A 314 -5.85 -6.77 -17.79
C GLY A 314 -7.17 -7.23 -18.40
N ASN A 315 -7.89 -8.08 -17.66
CA ASN A 315 -9.21 -8.57 -18.02
C ASN A 315 -10.23 -8.32 -16.90
N CYS A 316 -11.49 -8.15 -17.29
CA CYS A 316 -12.61 -8.10 -16.37
C CYS A 316 -12.70 -9.39 -15.57
N CYS A 317 -12.75 -9.29 -14.25
CA CYS A 317 -12.77 -10.44 -13.36
C CYS A 317 -14.06 -11.27 -13.45
N VAL A 318 -15.09 -10.84 -14.19
CA VAL A 318 -16.37 -11.55 -14.32
C VAL A 318 -16.53 -12.15 -15.71
N CYS A 319 -16.44 -11.34 -16.76
CA CYS A 319 -16.68 -11.77 -18.14
C CYS A 319 -15.43 -11.95 -18.99
N ASP A 320 -14.23 -11.72 -18.42
CA ASP A 320 -12.92 -11.84 -19.07
C ASP A 320 -12.66 -10.89 -20.26
N GLU A 321 -13.57 -9.94 -20.53
CA GLU A 321 -13.36 -8.86 -21.51
C GLU A 321 -12.18 -7.97 -21.09
N GLN A 322 -11.31 -7.60 -22.05
CA GLN A 322 -10.15 -6.73 -21.81
C GLN A 322 -10.54 -5.45 -21.04
N TRP A 323 -9.83 -5.18 -19.96
CA TRP A 323 -10.11 -4.09 -19.04
C TRP A 323 -8.92 -3.76 -18.13
N ASP A 324 -8.59 -2.48 -17.93
CA ASP A 324 -7.44 -2.06 -17.12
C ASP A 324 -7.75 -0.93 -16.11
N ARG A 325 -9.04 -0.66 -15.83
CA ARG A 325 -9.45 0.40 -14.91
C ARG A 325 -10.10 -0.14 -13.63
N TYR A 326 -9.55 0.24 -12.47
CA TYR A 326 -10.10 -0.10 -11.15
C TYR A 326 -11.26 0.82 -10.70
N ILE A 327 -12.34 0.82 -11.48
CA ILE A 327 -13.51 1.68 -11.21
C ILE A 327 -14.28 1.21 -9.98
N GLY A 328 -14.73 2.17 -9.16
CA GLY A 328 -15.63 1.90 -8.04
C GLY A 328 -14.99 1.16 -6.85
N LYS A 329 -13.66 0.99 -6.86
CA LYS A 329 -12.89 0.32 -5.80
C LYS A 329 -13.44 -1.08 -5.45
N LYS A 330 -13.89 -1.81 -6.48
CA LYS A 330 -14.33 -3.20 -6.33
C LYS A 330 -13.19 -4.06 -5.79
N LYS A 331 -13.54 -5.03 -4.96
CA LYS A 331 -12.60 -5.91 -4.29
C LYS A 331 -13.01 -7.35 -4.51
N CYS A 332 -12.02 -8.22 -4.63
CA CYS A 332 -12.20 -9.65 -4.62
C CYS A 332 -12.96 -10.06 -3.36
N TYR A 333 -14.03 -10.84 -3.54
CA TYR A 333 -14.86 -11.31 -2.44
C TYR A 333 -14.07 -12.12 -1.40
N THR A 334 -13.06 -12.87 -1.85
CA THR A 334 -12.36 -13.82 -0.99
C THR A 334 -11.15 -13.22 -0.27
N CYS A 335 -10.27 -12.48 -0.95
CA CYS A 335 -9.06 -11.93 -0.33
C CYS A 335 -9.08 -10.40 -0.14
N GLY A 336 -10.05 -9.69 -0.72
CA GLY A 336 -10.18 -8.24 -0.57
C GLY A 336 -9.23 -7.38 -1.41
N VAL A 337 -8.38 -7.97 -2.25
CA VAL A 337 -7.55 -7.19 -3.20
C VAL A 337 -8.43 -6.51 -4.26
N PRO A 338 -8.02 -5.35 -4.81
CA PRO A 338 -8.71 -4.71 -5.92
C PRO A 338 -8.91 -5.66 -7.11
N VAL A 339 -10.04 -5.53 -7.81
CA VAL A 339 -10.34 -6.31 -9.03
C VAL A 339 -10.76 -5.41 -10.19
N LEU A 340 -10.39 -5.82 -11.39
CA LEU A 340 -10.81 -5.21 -12.65
C LEU A 340 -12.24 -5.65 -12.97
N MET A 341 -13.13 -4.70 -13.25
CA MET A 341 -14.52 -5.01 -13.61
C MET A 341 -15.00 -4.02 -14.66
N CYS A 342 -15.39 -4.53 -15.84
CA CYS A 342 -15.86 -3.69 -16.94
C CYS A 342 -17.20 -3.02 -16.63
N ASP A 343 -17.54 -1.97 -17.39
CA ASP A 343 -18.76 -1.18 -17.18
C ASP A 343 -20.04 -2.03 -17.25
N LYS A 344 -20.08 -3.04 -18.13
CA LYS A 344 -21.22 -3.96 -18.25
C LYS A 344 -21.44 -4.72 -16.93
N CYS A 345 -20.38 -5.32 -16.39
CA CYS A 345 -20.44 -6.06 -15.14
C CYS A 345 -20.67 -5.15 -13.92
N LEU A 346 -20.10 -3.93 -13.92
CA LEU A 346 -20.37 -2.93 -12.88
C LEU A 346 -21.85 -2.55 -12.83
N THR A 347 -22.50 -2.43 -14.00
CA THR A 347 -23.92 -2.13 -14.12
C THR A 347 -24.79 -3.31 -13.66
N ALA A 348 -24.39 -4.54 -13.98
CA ALA A 348 -25.08 -5.76 -13.58
C ALA A 348 -24.99 -6.06 -12.08
N LYS A 349 -24.03 -5.47 -11.35
CA LYS A 349 -23.83 -5.62 -9.89
C LYS A 349 -23.82 -7.09 -9.41
N PRO A 350 -23.02 -7.99 -10.02
CA PRO A 350 -22.96 -9.39 -9.61
C PRO A 350 -22.52 -9.56 -8.14
N ASP A 351 -21.81 -8.59 -7.57
CA ASP A 351 -21.43 -8.56 -6.16
C ASP A 351 -22.60 -8.38 -5.17
N LYS A 352 -23.80 -8.06 -5.69
CA LYS A 352 -25.03 -7.91 -4.89
C LYS A 352 -26.03 -9.03 -5.12
N THR A 353 -25.76 -9.95 -6.05
CA THR A 353 -26.63 -11.08 -6.34
C THR A 353 -26.13 -12.30 -5.56
N PRO A 354 -26.96 -12.90 -4.68
CA PRO A 354 -26.58 -14.08 -3.93
C PRO A 354 -26.05 -15.20 -4.84
N GLY A 355 -24.89 -15.77 -4.49
CA GLY A 355 -24.21 -16.82 -5.25
C GLY A 355 -23.22 -16.30 -6.31
N ARG A 356 -23.42 -15.07 -6.81
CA ARG A 356 -22.53 -14.45 -7.82
C ARG A 356 -21.37 -13.68 -7.21
N GLU A 357 -21.29 -13.56 -5.89
CA GLU A 357 -20.12 -12.95 -5.23
C GLU A 357 -18.84 -13.74 -5.48
N LEU A 358 -18.97 -15.06 -5.70
CA LEU A 358 -17.88 -15.95 -6.09
C LEU A 358 -17.40 -15.73 -7.52
N GLU A 359 -18.12 -14.99 -8.36
CA GLU A 359 -17.63 -14.55 -9.67
C GLU A 359 -16.71 -13.33 -9.55
N VAL A 360 -16.90 -12.50 -8.51
CA VAL A 360 -16.10 -11.29 -8.26
C VAL A 360 -14.83 -11.66 -7.50
N ARG A 361 -13.91 -12.32 -8.20
CA ARG A 361 -12.63 -12.79 -7.66
C ARG A 361 -11.45 -12.32 -8.50
N CYS A 362 -10.36 -11.96 -7.84
CA CYS A 362 -9.09 -11.72 -8.53
C CYS A 362 -8.55 -13.00 -9.17
N THR A 363 -7.70 -12.84 -10.17
CA THR A 363 -7.01 -13.90 -10.92
C THR A 363 -6.38 -14.93 -9.99
N LEU A 364 -5.55 -14.48 -9.04
CA LEU A 364 -4.90 -15.36 -8.08
C LEU A 364 -5.89 -16.20 -7.27
N CYS A 365 -7.00 -15.62 -6.82
CA CYS A 365 -7.96 -16.41 -6.04
C CYS A 365 -8.61 -17.48 -6.92
N LYS A 366 -8.90 -17.18 -8.19
CA LYS A 366 -9.45 -18.16 -9.14
C LYS A 366 -8.45 -19.30 -9.39
N GLU A 367 -7.20 -18.96 -9.72
CA GLU A 367 -6.10 -19.92 -9.96
C GLU A 367 -5.85 -20.82 -8.74
N GLU A 368 -5.80 -20.25 -7.54
CA GLU A 368 -5.57 -20.99 -6.29
C GLU A 368 -6.84 -21.68 -5.75
N ASN A 369 -7.97 -21.63 -6.49
CA ASN A 369 -9.26 -22.14 -6.06
C ASN A 369 -9.69 -21.69 -4.63
N VAL A 370 -9.39 -20.44 -4.27
CA VAL A 370 -9.76 -19.86 -2.96
C VAL A 370 -11.27 -19.62 -2.89
N MET A 371 -11.96 -20.37 -2.05
CA MET A 371 -13.42 -20.31 -1.87
C MET A 371 -13.85 -19.67 -0.54
N VAL A 372 -12.97 -19.63 0.46
CA VAL A 372 -13.30 -19.11 1.80
C VAL A 372 -13.02 -17.60 1.86
N PRO A 373 -14.03 -16.76 2.15
CA PRO A 373 -13.82 -15.33 2.31
C PRO A 373 -13.02 -14.98 3.55
N ALA A 374 -12.17 -13.96 3.45
CA ALA A 374 -11.31 -13.49 4.54
C ALA A 374 -12.10 -13.11 5.81
N LYS A 375 -13.32 -12.61 5.65
CA LYS A 375 -14.23 -12.26 6.76
C LYS A 375 -14.75 -13.48 7.53
N ASP A 376 -14.75 -14.65 6.90
CA ASP A 376 -15.33 -15.89 7.44
C ASP A 376 -14.27 -16.78 8.10
N LEU A 377 -13.03 -16.31 8.17
CA LEU A 377 -11.89 -16.95 8.81
C LEU A 377 -11.84 -16.61 10.31
N GLU A 378 -11.67 -17.63 11.17
CA GLU A 378 -11.37 -17.43 12.59
C GLU A 378 -9.86 -17.39 12.83
N LEU A 379 -9.34 -16.25 13.25
CA LEU A 379 -7.91 -16.08 13.55
C LEU A 379 -7.55 -16.79 14.87
N THR A 380 -6.51 -17.61 14.87
CA THR A 380 -6.01 -18.23 16.11
C THR A 380 -5.23 -17.20 16.95
N ALA A 381 -5.08 -17.49 18.25
CA ALA A 381 -4.45 -16.57 19.22
C ALA A 381 -2.97 -16.25 18.92
N ASN A 382 -2.31 -17.03 18.07
CA ASN A 382 -0.89 -16.90 17.73
C ASN A 382 -0.65 -16.30 16.33
N GLY A 383 -1.70 -15.91 15.61
CA GLY A 383 -1.57 -15.40 14.24
C GLY A 383 -1.06 -16.37 13.19
N ILE A 384 -0.93 -17.63 13.60
CA ILE A 384 -0.57 -18.75 12.74
C ILE A 384 -1.86 -19.49 12.46
N GLY A 385 -2.38 -19.27 11.25
CA GLY A 385 -3.53 -19.97 10.73
C GLY A 385 -4.86 -19.36 11.15
N ALA A 386 -5.81 -19.43 10.22
CA ALA A 386 -7.21 -19.27 10.53
C ALA A 386 -7.92 -20.62 10.46
N VAL A 387 -8.80 -20.88 11.42
CA VAL A 387 -9.68 -22.05 11.41
C VAL A 387 -10.91 -21.71 10.57
N LYS A 388 -11.29 -22.61 9.66
CA LYS A 388 -12.47 -22.45 8.82
C LYS A 388 -13.72 -22.52 9.69
N LYS A 389 -14.62 -21.53 9.58
CA LYS A 389 -16.00 -21.67 10.12
C LYS A 389 -16.84 -22.63 9.30
N SER A 390 -16.54 -22.78 8.02
CA SER A 390 -17.28 -23.64 7.08
C SER A 390 -16.56 -24.97 6.84
N LYS A 391 -17.32 -26.08 6.89
CA LYS A 391 -16.85 -27.41 6.50
C LYS A 391 -16.70 -27.44 4.97
N GLY A 392 -15.47 -27.29 4.46
CA GLY A 392 -15.13 -27.39 3.03
C GLY A 392 -14.81 -26.03 2.38
N GLY A 393 -13.65 -25.94 1.73
CA GLY A 393 -13.21 -24.75 0.98
C GLY A 393 -11.76 -24.33 1.29
N GLN A 394 -11.04 -23.78 0.31
CA GLN A 394 -9.66 -23.32 0.44
C GLN A 394 -9.61 -21.81 0.75
N ALA A 395 -8.74 -21.38 1.65
CA ALA A 395 -8.52 -19.98 1.99
C ALA A 395 -7.25 -19.45 1.33
N ALA A 396 -7.19 -18.16 1.04
CA ALA A 396 -5.99 -17.55 0.44
C ALA A 396 -4.82 -17.61 1.43
N PRO A 397 -3.63 -18.10 1.03
CA PRO A 397 -2.46 -18.18 1.91
C PRO A 397 -2.09 -16.84 2.57
N SER A 398 -2.17 -15.74 1.82
CA SER A 398 -1.87 -14.39 2.33
C SER A 398 -2.82 -13.94 3.45
N VAL A 399 -4.04 -14.49 3.49
CA VAL A 399 -5.07 -14.21 4.49
C VAL A 399 -4.94 -15.15 5.70
N LEU A 400 -4.36 -16.34 5.53
CA LEU A 400 -4.09 -17.27 6.64
C LEU A 400 -2.93 -16.82 7.53
N LYS A 401 -1.99 -16.04 7.00
CA LYS A 401 -0.87 -15.44 7.76
C LYS A 401 -1.25 -14.16 8.53
N TRP A 402 -2.55 -13.91 8.71
CA TRP A 402 -3.04 -12.75 9.43
C TRP A 402 -3.06 -13.06 10.93
N GLY A 403 -2.22 -12.37 11.70
CA GLY A 403 -2.39 -12.28 13.16
C GLY A 403 -1.13 -12.12 13.99
N GLY A 404 -0.10 -11.43 13.52
CA GLY A 404 0.92 -10.91 14.43
C GLY A 404 0.27 -9.95 15.45
N GLY A 405 0.19 -10.37 16.71
CA GLY A 405 -0.06 -9.52 17.90
C GLY A 405 -1.51 -9.26 18.32
N GLN A 406 -2.49 -9.12 17.41
CA GLN A 406 -3.80 -8.54 17.78
C GLN A 406 -4.96 -9.53 18.03
N ALA A 407 -4.79 -10.83 17.77
CA ALA A 407 -5.82 -11.81 18.12
C ALA A 407 -6.00 -11.94 19.65
N LYS A 408 -4.88 -11.87 20.39
CA LYS A 408 -4.85 -11.84 21.87
C LYS A 408 -5.61 -10.63 22.42
N GLU A 409 -5.36 -9.44 21.87
CA GLU A 409 -5.95 -8.18 22.31
C GLU A 409 -7.47 -8.10 22.03
N LYS A 410 -7.94 -8.66 20.90
CA LYS A 410 -9.39 -8.78 20.61
C LYS A 410 -10.10 -9.75 21.57
N LYS A 411 -9.44 -10.83 22.01
CA LYS A 411 -10.00 -11.82 22.95
C LYS A 411 -10.05 -11.25 24.37
N GLU A 412 -9.01 -10.53 24.80
CA GLU A 412 -8.99 -9.84 26.09
C GLU A 412 -9.98 -8.67 26.14
N LYS A 413 -10.06 -7.85 25.08
CA LYS A 413 -11.08 -6.79 24.99
C LYS A 413 -12.50 -7.33 24.88
N ARG A 414 -12.74 -8.49 24.25
CA ARG A 414 -14.07 -9.14 24.27
C ARG A 414 -14.40 -9.78 25.61
N LYS A 415 -13.42 -10.31 26.34
CA LYS A 415 -13.58 -10.76 27.74
C LYS A 415 -13.85 -9.59 28.68
N MET A 416 -13.14 -8.46 28.54
CA MET A 416 -13.40 -7.23 29.29
C MET A 416 -14.75 -6.61 28.91
N LYS A 417 -15.10 -6.53 27.62
CA LYS A 417 -16.37 -5.96 27.19
C LYS A 417 -17.57 -6.83 27.60
N ARG A 418 -17.43 -8.16 27.60
CA ARG A 418 -18.43 -9.07 28.21
C ARG A 418 -18.50 -8.96 29.74
N LYS A 419 -17.45 -8.49 30.42
CA LYS A 419 -17.46 -8.19 31.86
C LYS A 419 -18.07 -6.82 32.20
N PHE A 420 -18.22 -5.92 31.22
CA PHE A 420 -18.71 -4.54 31.44
C PHE A 420 -20.05 -4.23 30.75
N ASP A 421 -20.58 -5.10 29.89
CA ASP A 421 -21.94 -5.01 29.32
C ASP A 421 -22.99 -5.73 30.22
N SER A 422 -22.74 -5.88 31.53
CA SER A 422 -23.79 -6.24 32.48
C SER A 422 -24.67 -5.00 32.69
N LYS A 423 -25.93 -5.07 32.23
CA LYS A 423 -26.93 -4.05 32.55
C LYS A 423 -26.98 -3.86 34.07
N MET A 424 -27.17 -2.63 34.55
CA MET A 424 -27.43 -2.40 35.98
C MET A 424 -28.70 -3.13 36.38
N CYS A 425 -28.67 -3.73 37.57
CA CYS A 425 -29.87 -4.26 38.16
C CYS A 425 -30.86 -3.12 38.40
N LYS A 426 -32.11 -3.29 37.94
CA LYS A 426 -33.14 -2.26 38.10
C LYS A 426 -33.48 -1.93 39.56
N PHE A 427 -33.07 -2.80 40.50
CA PHE A 427 -33.28 -2.63 41.93
C PHE A 427 -32.03 -2.11 42.67
N GLY A 428 -30.91 -1.87 41.97
CA GLY A 428 -29.71 -1.27 42.54
C GLY A 428 -29.23 -1.95 43.84
N ALA A 429 -28.81 -1.15 44.82
CA ALA A 429 -28.32 -1.64 46.12
C ALA A 429 -29.38 -2.39 46.96
N GLU A 430 -30.67 -2.33 46.59
CA GLU A 430 -31.78 -2.98 47.31
C GLU A 430 -32.09 -4.39 46.76
N CYS A 431 -31.30 -4.92 45.83
CA CYS A 431 -31.51 -6.25 45.28
C CYS A 431 -31.17 -7.36 46.30
N THR A 432 -32.17 -8.08 46.79
CA THR A 432 -32.02 -9.18 47.76
C THR A 432 -31.91 -10.57 47.12
N ARG A 433 -31.89 -10.66 45.78
CA ARG A 433 -31.78 -11.93 45.05
C ARG A 433 -30.36 -12.46 45.05
N SER A 434 -30.16 -13.62 45.67
CA SER A 434 -28.87 -14.31 45.73
C SER A 434 -28.35 -14.83 44.39
N ASP A 435 -29.19 -14.84 43.35
CA ASP A 435 -28.90 -15.33 42.01
C ASP A 435 -28.91 -14.23 40.92
N CYS A 436 -28.79 -12.96 41.32
CA CYS A 436 -28.85 -11.84 40.37
C CYS A 436 -27.57 -11.75 39.50
N TRP A 437 -27.74 -11.77 38.17
CA TRP A 437 -26.64 -11.72 37.17
C TRP A 437 -26.34 -10.30 36.64
N PHE A 438 -26.94 -9.25 37.22
CA PHE A 438 -26.79 -7.85 36.83
C PHE A 438 -25.86 -7.08 37.80
N SER A 439 -25.28 -5.96 37.35
CA SER A 439 -24.36 -5.16 38.19
C SER A 439 -25.11 -4.33 39.25
N HIS A 440 -24.55 -4.24 40.47
CA HIS A 440 -25.04 -3.41 41.58
C HIS A 440 -23.95 -2.42 42.01
N ASP A 441 -24.34 -1.24 42.47
CA ASP A 441 -23.41 -0.27 43.04
C ASP A 441 -22.96 -0.73 44.43
N ILE A 442 -21.65 -0.70 44.68
CA ILE A 442 -21.07 -1.10 45.97
C ILE A 442 -21.22 0.09 46.93
N VAL A 443 -22.04 -0.07 47.97
CA VAL A 443 -22.10 0.90 49.07
C VAL A 443 -20.83 0.76 49.91
N ALA A 444 -20.12 1.87 50.12
CA ALA A 444 -18.91 1.90 50.92
C ALA A 444 -19.24 1.60 52.40
N GLY A 445 -18.90 0.40 52.86
CA GLY A 445 -19.01 -0.03 54.25
C GLY A 445 -19.95 -1.23 54.44
N GLY A 446 -19.41 -2.44 54.35
CA GLY A 446 -20.13 -3.69 54.65
C GLY A 446 -19.40 -4.91 54.10
N ASP A 447 -19.19 -5.92 54.95
CA ASP A 447 -18.27 -7.04 54.78
C ASP A 447 -18.28 -7.77 53.43
N GLN A 448 -17.09 -8.01 52.89
CA GLN A 448 -16.84 -8.94 51.79
C GLN A 448 -17.12 -10.38 52.21
N LYS A 449 -18.28 -10.93 51.81
CA LYS A 449 -18.42 -12.36 51.47
C LYS A 449 -19.47 -12.58 50.38
N ARG A 450 -19.04 -12.53 49.11
CA ARG A 450 -19.11 -13.61 48.10
C ARG A 450 -18.77 -13.09 46.72
#